data_AF-A0A813G8B7-F1
#
_entry.id   AF-A0A813G8B7-F1
#
_cell.length_a   1.000
_cell.length_b   1.000
_cell.length_c   1.000
_cell.angle_alpha   90.00
_cell.angle_beta   90.00
_cell.angle_gamma   90.00
#
_symmetry.space_group_name_H-M   'P 1'
#
loop_
_entity.id
_entity.type
_entity.pdbx_description
1 polymer ?
#
loop_
_entity_poly.entity_id
_entity_poly.type
_entity_poly.pdbx_seq_one_letter_code
_entity_poly.pdbx_strand_id
1 'polypeptide(L)'
;MVLAPFCDWSDLRACGAANKASNAALDEDAIWRLLLAAHFSPALRRFGAEMTSSDLEVQGGQLSRRQDCDSFDCEADTERQRLQQLLADIPRDALSQVYFSLTKTTSKPFALQPRSRLLLEIHELRDWDLHQKGLLLQRQAECLAKALHHHGALKRLRASMAPQTLELLALQALVEGNKKSPKLDVPGLDWSLETEHELLRVLERRSARRRSFLHQQRQFLMQDLGMR
;
A
#
# COMPACT_ATOMS: atom_id res chain seq x y z
N MET A 1 -6.85 3.78 26.28
CA MET A 1 -7.26 2.36 26.18
C MET A 1 -6.14 1.59 25.51
N VAL A 2 -5.44 0.70 26.24
CA VAL A 2 -4.20 0.02 25.77
C VAL A 2 -4.48 -1.12 24.78
N LEU A 3 -5.74 -1.56 24.67
CA LEU A 3 -6.13 -2.73 23.86
C LEU A 3 -6.30 -2.46 22.37
N ALA A 4 -6.44 -1.21 21.95
CA ALA A 4 -6.74 -0.85 20.57
C ALA A 4 -5.85 -1.56 19.51
N PRO A 5 -4.51 -1.62 19.62
CA PRO A 5 -3.67 -2.28 18.61
C PRO A 5 -3.77 -3.80 18.56
N PHE A 6 -4.45 -4.45 19.52
CA PHE A 6 -4.54 -5.90 19.64
C PHE A 6 -5.91 -6.47 19.31
N CYS A 7 -6.92 -5.62 19.09
CA CYS A 7 -8.28 -6.07 18.81
C CYS A 7 -8.59 -5.88 17.33
N ASP A 8 -8.88 -6.97 16.62
CA ASP A 8 -9.42 -6.85 15.27
C ASP A 8 -10.93 -6.54 15.30
N TRP A 9 -11.55 -6.42 14.12
CA TRP A 9 -12.98 -6.16 14.04
C TRP A 9 -13.85 -7.27 14.65
N SER A 10 -13.46 -8.54 14.48
CA SER A 10 -14.16 -9.67 15.08
C SER A 10 -14.15 -9.56 16.60
N ASP A 11 -13.00 -9.20 17.18
CA ASP A 11 -12.83 -9.03 18.62
C ASP A 11 -13.72 -7.90 19.16
N LEU A 12 -13.73 -6.75 18.48
CA LEU A 12 -14.57 -5.62 18.87
C LEU A 12 -16.06 -6.00 18.83
N ARG A 13 -16.49 -6.71 17.78
CA ARG A 13 -17.87 -7.17 17.66
C ARG A 13 -18.24 -8.18 18.74
N ALA A 14 -17.35 -9.11 19.06
CA ALA A 14 -17.54 -10.07 20.14
C ALA A 14 -17.66 -9.36 21.50
N CYS A 15 -16.80 -8.36 21.77
CA CYS A 15 -16.85 -7.55 22.99
C CYS A 15 -18.17 -6.76 23.10
N GLY A 16 -18.61 -6.12 22.01
CA GLY A 16 -19.88 -5.39 21.97
C GLY A 16 -21.09 -6.30 22.21
N ALA A 17 -21.09 -7.50 21.64
CA ALA A 17 -22.17 -8.47 21.86
C ALA A 17 -22.20 -9.01 23.29
N ALA A 18 -21.04 -9.14 23.95
CA ALA A 18 -20.94 -9.68 25.30
C ALA A 18 -21.35 -8.68 26.39
N ASN A 19 -21.21 -7.37 26.16
CA ASN A 19 -21.43 -6.35 27.19
C ASN A 19 -22.02 -5.05 26.63
N LYS A 20 -23.17 -4.61 27.17
CA LYS A 20 -23.83 -3.35 26.80
C LYS A 20 -22.93 -2.12 26.99
N ALA A 21 -22.11 -2.09 28.04
CA ALA A 21 -21.18 -0.98 28.27
C ALA A 21 -20.08 -0.94 27.19
N SER A 22 -19.57 -2.10 26.77
CA SER A 22 -18.63 -2.20 25.66
C SER A 22 -19.28 -1.79 24.34
N ASN A 23 -20.55 -2.16 24.12
CA ASN A 23 -21.28 -1.71 22.94
C ASN A 23 -21.46 -0.19 22.91
N ALA A 24 -21.86 0.43 24.03
CA ALA A 24 -21.99 1.89 24.13
C ALA A 24 -20.64 2.60 23.92
N ALA A 25 -19.53 2.01 24.38
CA ALA A 25 -18.20 2.54 24.13
C ALA A 25 -17.84 2.49 22.63
N LEU A 26 -18.27 1.47 21.88
CA LEU A 26 -18.10 1.41 20.43
C LEU A 26 -18.91 2.45 19.67
N ASP A 27 -19.91 3.09 20.30
CA ASP A 27 -20.61 4.24 19.74
C ASP A 27 -19.81 5.55 19.92
N GLU A 28 -18.72 5.55 20.70
CA GLU A 28 -17.86 6.72 20.89
C GLU A 28 -16.84 6.88 19.76
N ASP A 29 -16.83 8.05 19.11
CA ASP A 29 -15.87 8.42 18.05
C ASP A 29 -14.40 8.22 18.44
N ALA A 30 -14.09 8.43 19.73
CA ALA A 30 -12.74 8.35 20.26
C ALA A 30 -12.12 6.97 20.06
N ILE A 31 -12.93 5.91 20.16
CA ILE A 31 -12.47 4.54 19.94
C ILE A 31 -12.11 4.34 18.47
N TRP A 32 -12.96 4.78 17.54
CA TRP A 32 -12.69 4.64 16.11
C TRP A 32 -11.47 5.40 15.65
N ARG A 33 -11.26 6.63 16.14
CA ARG A 33 -10.03 7.39 15.86
C ARG A 33 -8.79 6.67 16.39
N LEU A 34 -8.86 6.12 17.60
CA LEU A 34 -7.76 5.35 18.18
C LEU A 34 -7.44 4.09 17.36
N LEU A 35 -8.46 3.36 16.92
CA LEU A 35 -8.31 2.17 16.07
C LEU A 35 -7.75 2.52 14.68
N LEU A 36 -8.25 3.59 14.06
CA LEU A 36 -7.73 4.08 12.77
C LEU A 36 -6.26 4.47 12.89
N ALA A 37 -5.89 5.22 13.93
CA ALA A 37 -4.51 5.59 14.20
C ALA A 37 -3.62 4.36 14.42
N ALA A 38 -4.08 3.39 15.22
CA ALA A 38 -3.31 2.20 15.57
C ALA A 38 -3.10 1.26 14.37
N HIS A 39 -4.16 0.94 13.62
CA HIS A 39 -4.12 -0.10 12.58
C HIS A 39 -3.72 0.44 11.21
N PHE A 40 -4.00 1.71 10.93
CA PHE A 40 -3.84 2.30 9.60
C PHE A 40 -2.90 3.51 9.58
N SER A 41 -2.03 3.67 10.59
CA SER A 41 -0.98 4.72 10.61
C SER A 41 -0.19 4.79 9.29
N PRO A 42 0.30 3.67 8.70
CA PRO A 42 1.01 3.74 7.42
C PRO A 42 0.17 4.30 6.26
N ALA A 43 -1.12 3.97 6.20
CA ALA A 43 -2.03 4.48 5.17
C ALA A 43 -2.35 5.97 5.39
N LEU A 44 -2.57 6.39 6.64
CA LEU A 44 -2.76 7.79 7.01
C LEU A 44 -1.53 8.65 6.66
N ARG A 45 -0.33 8.15 6.96
CA ARG A 45 0.94 8.79 6.56
C ARG A 45 1.04 8.92 5.04
N ARG A 46 0.73 7.84 4.31
CA ARG A 46 0.77 7.87 2.85
C ARG A 46 -0.22 8.88 2.28
N PHE A 47 -1.44 8.92 2.81
CA PHE A 47 -2.43 9.91 2.42
C PHE A 47 -1.97 11.34 2.73
N GLY A 48 -1.45 11.59 3.94
CA GLY A 48 -0.92 12.89 4.34
C GLY A 48 0.23 13.39 3.45
N ALA A 49 1.13 12.50 3.02
CA ALA A 49 2.19 12.85 2.08
C ALA A 49 1.62 13.33 0.73
N GLU A 50 0.60 12.64 0.21
CA GLU A 50 -0.06 13.02 -1.06
C GLU A 50 -0.82 14.34 -0.97
N MET A 51 -1.30 14.73 0.22
CA MET A 51 -1.90 16.04 0.45
C MET A 51 -0.84 17.13 0.27
N THR A 52 0.31 16.99 0.94
CA THR A 52 1.39 17.99 0.93
C THR A 52 2.05 18.18 -0.44
N SER A 53 2.09 17.14 -1.28
CA SER A 53 2.65 17.25 -2.64
C SER A 53 1.88 18.24 -3.52
N SER A 54 0.59 18.48 -3.25
CA SER A 54 -0.25 19.42 -4.02
C SER A 54 0.15 20.87 -3.79
N ASP A 55 0.50 21.21 -2.56
CA ASP A 55 0.72 22.60 -2.15
C ASP A 55 2.07 23.11 -2.66
N LEU A 56 3.02 22.20 -2.88
CA LEU A 56 4.36 22.51 -3.38
C LEU A 56 4.39 22.83 -4.87
N GLU A 57 3.50 22.26 -5.69
CA GLU A 57 3.44 22.56 -7.13
C GLU A 57 2.96 23.99 -7.41
N VAL A 58 2.16 24.58 -6.51
CA VAL A 58 1.59 25.93 -6.68
C VAL A 58 2.57 27.02 -6.24
N GLN A 59 3.54 26.73 -5.38
CA GLN A 59 4.52 27.70 -4.86
C GLN A 59 5.90 27.60 -5.51
N GLY A 60 5.98 27.11 -6.76
CA GLY A 60 7.23 27.00 -7.51
C GLY A 60 7.99 28.33 -7.60
N GLY A 61 9.01 28.51 -6.75
CA GLY A 61 9.92 29.65 -6.87
C GLY A 61 10.82 29.98 -5.68
N GLN A 62 10.50 29.59 -4.44
CA GLN A 62 11.31 30.03 -3.29
C GLN A 62 11.58 28.91 -2.27
N LEU A 63 12.40 27.93 -2.67
CA LEU A 63 13.06 27.03 -1.71
C LEU A 63 14.20 27.81 -1.02
N SER A 64 13.82 28.65 -0.05
CA SER A 64 14.78 29.16 0.93
C SER A 64 15.28 27.98 1.77
N ARG A 65 16.55 27.65 1.54
CA ARG A 65 17.50 26.90 2.38
C ARG A 65 16.99 26.72 3.82
N ARG A 66 16.27 25.63 4.09
CA ARG A 66 15.84 25.27 5.44
C ARG A 66 17.08 24.93 6.26
N GLN A 67 17.19 25.65 7.37
CA GLN A 67 18.29 25.64 8.32
C GLN A 67 18.27 24.32 9.11
N ASP A 68 19.46 23.73 9.29
CA ASP A 68 19.70 22.45 9.94
C ASP A 68 19.27 22.48 11.41
N CYS A 69 18.07 21.97 11.70
CA CYS A 69 17.62 21.67 13.05
C CYS A 69 17.71 20.16 13.25
N ASP A 70 18.83 19.67 13.81
CA ASP A 70 19.15 18.25 14.07
C ASP A 70 18.31 17.60 15.20
N SER A 71 17.10 18.09 15.48
CA SER A 71 16.23 17.53 16.50
C SER A 71 15.36 16.41 15.92
N PHE A 72 15.88 15.17 16.03
CA PHE A 72 15.19 13.95 15.57
C PHE A 72 13.83 13.73 16.27
N ASP A 73 13.66 14.21 17.51
CA ASP A 73 12.43 14.06 18.28
C ASP A 73 11.29 14.96 17.77
N CYS A 74 11.61 16.07 17.10
CA CYS A 74 10.61 17.03 16.61
C CYS A 74 9.78 16.47 15.43
N GLU A 75 10.37 15.61 14.60
CA GLU A 75 9.70 15.06 13.42
C GLU A 75 8.56 14.10 13.79
N ALA A 76 8.78 13.23 14.79
CA ALA A 76 7.81 12.24 15.22
C ALA A 76 6.55 12.88 15.83
N ASP A 77 6.71 13.94 16.62
CA ASP A 77 5.58 14.65 17.22
C ASP A 77 4.81 15.47 16.19
N THR A 78 5.51 16.11 15.24
CA THR A 78 4.88 16.79 14.11
C THR A 78 4.06 15.81 13.27
N GLU A 79 4.59 14.61 13.01
CA GLU A 79 3.87 13.57 12.29
C GLU A 79 2.62 13.12 13.05
N ARG A 80 2.74 12.84 14.35
CA ARG A 80 1.59 12.45 15.19
C ARG A 80 0.49 13.51 15.19
N GLN A 81 0.85 14.78 15.32
CA GLN A 81 -0.11 15.89 15.27
C GLN A 81 -0.82 15.95 13.91
N ARG A 82 -0.09 15.79 12.80
CA ARG A 82 -0.69 15.73 11.46
C ARG A 82 -1.67 14.56 11.32
N LEU A 83 -1.31 13.38 11.82
CA LEU A 83 -2.20 12.22 11.78
C LEU A 83 -3.46 12.44 12.63
N GLN A 84 -3.32 13.06 13.80
CA GLN A 84 -4.45 13.42 14.66
C GLN A 84 -5.38 14.43 13.98
N GLN A 85 -4.81 15.43 13.29
CA GLN A 85 -5.59 16.40 12.52
C GLN A 85 -6.37 15.72 11.39
N LEU A 86 -5.73 14.87 10.60
CA LEU A 86 -6.40 14.09 9.55
C LEU A 86 -7.57 13.25 10.09
N LEU A 87 -7.43 12.67 11.29
CA LEU A 87 -8.50 11.91 11.94
C LEU A 87 -9.59 12.79 12.56
N ALA A 88 -9.27 14.03 12.93
CA ALA A 88 -10.24 15.01 13.39
C ALA A 88 -11.12 15.51 12.22
N ASP A 89 -10.55 15.58 11.02
CA ASP A 89 -11.23 16.02 9.79
C ASP A 89 -12.23 14.98 9.25
N ILE A 90 -12.13 13.71 9.66
CA ILE A 90 -13.11 12.68 9.27
C ILE A 90 -14.44 12.94 10.01
N PRO A 91 -15.58 13.02 9.29
CA PRO A 91 -16.90 13.14 9.92
C PRO A 91 -17.16 12.05 10.95
N ARG A 92 -17.76 12.42 12.08
CA ARG A 92 -17.95 11.54 13.24
C ARG A 92 -18.73 10.27 12.89
N ASP A 93 -19.82 10.45 12.16
CA ASP A 93 -20.70 9.42 11.64
C ASP A 93 -20.01 8.51 10.59
N ALA A 94 -18.93 8.97 9.95
CA ALA A 94 -18.20 8.22 8.94
C ALA A 94 -17.04 7.37 9.51
N LEU A 95 -16.55 7.62 10.73
CA LEU A 95 -15.34 6.99 11.28
C LEU A 95 -15.38 5.46 11.27
N SER A 96 -16.49 4.87 11.73
CA SER A 96 -16.67 3.42 11.75
C SER A 96 -16.73 2.85 10.32
N GLN A 97 -17.45 3.51 9.42
CA GLN A 97 -17.53 3.13 8.01
C GLN A 97 -16.18 3.19 7.30
N VAL A 98 -15.36 4.20 7.59
CA VAL A 98 -13.99 4.31 7.08
C VAL A 98 -13.15 3.15 7.58
N TYR A 99 -13.19 2.85 8.89
CA TYR A 99 -12.50 1.71 9.46
C TYR A 99 -12.91 0.38 8.79
N PHE A 100 -14.20 0.18 8.55
CA PHE A 100 -14.70 -1.01 7.81
C PHE A 100 -14.25 -1.05 6.36
N SER A 101 -14.20 0.10 5.70
CA SER A 101 -13.76 0.18 4.32
C SER A 101 -12.27 -0.15 4.22
N LEU A 102 -11.45 0.32 5.15
CA LEU A 102 -10.02 0.05 5.22
C LEU A 102 -9.70 -1.42 5.54
N THR A 103 -10.43 -2.03 6.48
CA THR A 103 -10.26 -3.46 6.81
C THR A 103 -10.70 -4.38 5.67
N LYS A 104 -11.72 -3.97 4.89
CA LYS A 104 -12.16 -4.70 3.68
C LYS A 104 -11.29 -4.43 2.45
N THR A 105 -10.43 -3.42 2.50
CA THR A 105 -9.53 -3.12 1.38
C THR A 105 -8.51 -4.24 1.27
N THR A 106 -8.43 -4.85 0.09
CA THR A 106 -7.50 -5.94 -0.20
C THR A 106 -6.63 -5.60 -1.39
N SER A 107 -5.54 -6.35 -1.56
CA SER A 107 -4.70 -6.31 -2.75
C SER A 107 -5.25 -7.17 -3.91
N LYS A 108 -6.48 -7.69 -3.81
CA LYS A 108 -7.09 -8.47 -4.91
C LYS A 108 -7.11 -7.62 -6.21
N PRO A 109 -6.77 -8.16 -7.37
CA PRO A 109 -6.68 -9.59 -7.70
C PRO A 109 -5.32 -10.27 -7.43
N PHE A 110 -4.34 -9.59 -6.85
CA PHE A 110 -2.96 -10.06 -6.72
C PHE A 110 -2.75 -11.02 -5.54
N ALA A 111 -3.48 -12.13 -5.52
CA ALA A 111 -3.27 -13.23 -4.58
C ALA A 111 -2.75 -14.45 -5.33
N LEU A 112 -1.45 -14.74 -5.21
CA LEU A 112 -0.88 -15.96 -5.79
C LEU A 112 -1.33 -17.19 -5.00
N GLN A 113 -1.70 -18.23 -5.73
CA GLN A 113 -1.89 -19.55 -5.14
C GLN A 113 -0.58 -20.06 -4.52
N PRO A 114 -0.61 -20.85 -3.44
CA PRO A 114 0.61 -21.37 -2.81
C PRO A 114 1.56 -22.06 -3.79
N ARG A 115 1.04 -22.85 -4.75
CA ARG A 115 1.84 -23.49 -5.80
C ARG A 115 2.48 -22.50 -6.76
N SER A 116 1.76 -21.44 -7.13
CA SER A 116 2.25 -20.36 -7.99
C SER A 116 3.42 -19.61 -7.35
N ARG A 117 3.42 -19.43 -6.02
CA ARG A 117 4.53 -18.79 -5.30
C ARG A 117 5.84 -19.58 -5.42
N LEU A 118 5.79 -20.90 -5.60
CA LEU A 118 6.98 -21.76 -5.77
C LEU A 118 7.65 -21.61 -7.15
N LEU A 119 6.97 -20.98 -8.12
CA LEU A 119 7.52 -20.74 -9.46
C LEU A 119 8.35 -19.44 -9.53
N LEU A 120 8.27 -18.60 -8.50
CA LEU A 120 9.06 -17.38 -8.37
C LEU A 120 10.38 -17.67 -7.67
N GLU A 121 11.44 -17.01 -8.13
CA GLU A 121 12.70 -16.97 -7.39
C GLU A 121 12.51 -16.19 -6.08
N ILE A 122 13.37 -16.42 -5.07
CA ILE A 122 13.27 -15.77 -3.75
C ILE A 122 13.23 -14.23 -3.89
N HIS A 123 14.04 -13.66 -4.78
CA HIS A 123 14.07 -12.21 -5.00
C HIS A 123 12.80 -11.69 -5.68
N GLU A 124 12.20 -12.48 -6.56
CA GLU A 124 10.93 -12.15 -7.22
C GLU A 124 9.76 -12.22 -6.23
N LEU A 125 9.79 -13.18 -5.30
CA LEU A 125 8.79 -13.29 -4.23
C LEU A 125 8.87 -12.11 -3.25
N ARG A 126 10.09 -11.64 -2.93
CA ARG A 126 10.28 -10.42 -2.13
C ARG A 126 9.73 -9.19 -2.84
N ASP A 127 10.02 -9.06 -4.14
CA ASP A 127 9.49 -7.97 -4.97
C ASP A 127 7.95 -8.04 -5.06
N TRP A 128 7.38 -9.25 -5.17
CA TRP A 128 5.93 -9.46 -5.12
C TRP A 128 5.33 -8.93 -3.82
N ASP A 129 5.84 -9.37 -2.66
CA ASP A 129 5.32 -8.97 -1.36
C ASP A 129 5.48 -7.46 -1.13
N LEU A 130 6.58 -6.86 -1.63
CA LEU A 130 6.82 -5.42 -1.56
C LEU A 130 5.77 -4.63 -2.35
N HIS A 131 5.55 -4.99 -3.62
CA HIS A 131 4.59 -4.30 -4.49
C HIS A 131 3.15 -4.52 -4.02
N GLN A 132 2.83 -5.73 -3.54
CA GLN A 132 1.50 -6.05 -2.99
C GLN A 132 1.19 -5.22 -1.74
N LYS A 133 2.15 -5.08 -0.82
CA LYS A 133 2.01 -4.22 0.36
C LYS A 133 1.89 -2.75 -0.02
N GLY A 134 2.73 -2.28 -0.93
CA GLY A 134 2.68 -0.91 -1.44
C GLY A 134 1.32 -0.56 -2.05
N LEU A 135 0.80 -1.44 -2.91
CA LEU A 135 -0.51 -1.27 -3.52
C LEU A 135 -1.65 -1.30 -2.49
N LEU A 136 -1.59 -2.20 -1.50
CA LEU A 136 -2.56 -2.25 -0.41
C LEU A 136 -2.61 -0.91 0.36
N LEU A 137 -1.45 -0.38 0.71
CA LEU A 137 -1.33 0.92 1.39
C LEU A 137 -1.89 2.07 0.55
N GLN A 138 -1.61 2.10 -0.75
CA GLN A 138 -2.15 3.12 -1.65
C GLN A 138 -3.68 3.05 -1.77
N ARG A 139 -4.25 1.84 -1.82
CA ARG A 139 -5.71 1.65 -1.84
C ARG A 139 -6.37 2.07 -0.54
N GLN A 140 -5.74 1.78 0.59
CA GLN A 140 -6.19 2.25 1.89
C GLN A 140 -6.14 3.79 1.97
N ALA A 141 -5.06 4.41 1.46
CA ALA A 141 -4.99 5.86 1.32
C ALA A 141 -6.05 6.43 0.36
N GLU A 142 -6.39 5.72 -0.72
CA GLU A 142 -7.50 6.10 -1.61
C GLU A 142 -8.85 6.06 -0.87
N CYS A 143 -9.09 5.06 -0.01
CA CYS A 143 -10.29 5.01 0.83
C CYS A 143 -10.37 6.22 1.77
N LEU A 144 -9.26 6.62 2.39
CA LEU A 144 -9.18 7.83 3.21
C LEU A 144 -9.47 9.10 2.38
N ALA A 145 -8.86 9.22 1.20
CA ALA A 145 -9.09 10.35 0.29
C ALA A 145 -10.57 10.47 -0.13
N LYS A 146 -11.25 9.34 -0.36
CA LYS A 146 -12.70 9.31 -0.66
C LYS A 146 -13.53 9.78 0.54
N ALA A 147 -13.21 9.30 1.74
CA ALA A 147 -13.92 9.66 2.96
C ALA A 147 -13.80 11.15 3.31
N LEU A 148 -12.65 11.75 2.98
CA LEU A 148 -12.36 13.18 3.18
C LEU A 148 -12.70 14.04 1.94
N HIS A 149 -13.36 13.46 0.93
CA HIS A 149 -13.74 14.14 -0.32
C HIS A 149 -12.58 14.85 -1.06
N HIS A 150 -11.35 14.35 -0.89
CA HIS A 150 -10.17 14.99 -1.44
C HIS A 150 -9.80 14.47 -2.84
N HIS A 151 -10.50 14.99 -3.87
CA HIS A 151 -10.40 14.53 -5.26
C HIS A 151 -8.99 14.62 -5.89
N GLY A 152 -8.20 15.65 -5.54
CA GLY A 152 -6.84 15.81 -6.06
C GLY A 152 -5.91 14.69 -5.61
N ALA A 153 -5.89 14.43 -4.30
CA ALA A 153 -5.14 13.30 -3.71
C ALA A 153 -5.63 11.95 -4.25
N LEU A 154 -6.95 11.78 -4.44
CA LEU A 154 -7.50 10.58 -5.04
C LEU A 154 -6.92 10.31 -6.44
N LYS A 155 -6.85 11.33 -7.30
CA LYS A 155 -6.28 11.21 -8.66
C LYS A 155 -4.79 10.87 -8.61
N ARG A 156 -4.02 11.54 -7.74
CA ARG A 156 -2.58 11.27 -7.56
C ARG A 156 -2.32 9.86 -7.03
N LEU A 157 -3.07 9.43 -6.03
CA LEU A 157 -2.98 8.07 -5.49
C LEU A 157 -3.23 7.03 -6.58
N ARG A 158 -4.27 7.21 -7.40
CA ARG A 158 -4.54 6.31 -8.54
C ARG A 158 -3.41 6.26 -9.56
N ALA A 159 -2.92 7.42 -9.98
CA ALA A 159 -1.75 7.49 -10.86
C ALA A 159 -0.53 6.80 -10.25
N SER A 160 -0.32 6.98 -8.93
CA SER A 160 0.79 6.38 -8.21
C SER A 160 0.69 4.87 -8.04
N MET A 161 -0.50 4.25 -8.20
CA MET A 161 -0.72 2.81 -8.10
C MET A 161 -0.37 2.05 -9.38
N ALA A 162 -0.35 2.74 -10.52
CA ALA A 162 -0.13 2.10 -11.82
C ALA A 162 1.21 1.34 -11.89
N PRO A 163 2.37 1.91 -11.46
CA PRO A 163 3.65 1.20 -11.50
C PRO A 163 3.67 -0.12 -10.69
N GLN A 164 3.16 -0.11 -9.45
CA GLN A 164 3.10 -1.30 -8.60
C GLN A 164 2.16 -2.35 -9.20
N THR A 165 1.06 -1.90 -9.79
CA THR A 165 0.10 -2.76 -10.49
C THR A 165 0.76 -3.45 -11.69
N LEU A 166 1.52 -2.71 -12.50
CA LEU A 166 2.25 -3.25 -13.65
C LEU A 166 3.34 -4.24 -13.21
N GLU A 167 4.07 -3.95 -12.13
CA GLU A 167 5.06 -4.86 -11.57
C GLU A 167 4.44 -6.17 -11.08
N LEU A 168 3.28 -6.11 -10.40
CA LEU A 168 2.55 -7.31 -9.96
C LEU A 168 2.01 -8.11 -11.15
N LEU A 169 1.46 -7.45 -12.17
CA LEU A 169 1.03 -8.11 -13.41
C LEU A 169 2.20 -8.79 -14.12
N ALA A 170 3.36 -8.14 -14.17
CA ALA A 170 4.55 -8.72 -14.79
C ALA A 170 5.04 -9.97 -14.03
N LEU A 171 5.09 -9.92 -12.69
CA LEU A 171 5.44 -11.07 -11.87
C LEU A 171 4.42 -12.22 -12.01
N GLN A 172 3.12 -11.89 -12.09
CA GLN A 172 2.08 -12.89 -12.30
C GLN A 172 2.22 -13.58 -13.67
N ALA A 173 2.53 -12.83 -14.72
CA ALA A 173 2.75 -13.40 -16.04
C ALA A 173 3.96 -14.35 -16.10
N LEU A 174 5.02 -14.07 -15.32
CA LEU A 174 6.17 -14.99 -15.20
C LEU A 174 5.77 -16.34 -14.60
N VAL A 175 4.85 -16.33 -13.62
CA VAL A 175 4.34 -17.54 -12.97
C VAL A 175 3.43 -18.33 -13.90
N GLU A 176 2.55 -17.65 -14.63
CA GLU A 176 1.54 -18.30 -15.48
C GLU A 176 2.12 -18.88 -16.78
N GLY A 177 3.33 -18.45 -17.15
CA GLY A 177 4.14 -19.03 -18.21
C GLY A 177 3.52 -18.86 -19.59
N ASN A 178 3.59 -17.65 -20.16
CA ASN A 178 3.10 -17.26 -21.50
C ASN A 178 1.66 -17.66 -21.88
N LYS A 179 0.91 -18.26 -20.96
CA LYS A 179 -0.54 -18.40 -21.08
C LYS A 179 -1.08 -16.98 -21.15
N LYS A 180 -1.91 -16.72 -22.16
CA LYS A 180 -2.47 -15.41 -22.56
C LYS A 180 -2.45 -14.42 -21.41
N SER A 181 -1.78 -13.28 -21.60
CA SER A 181 -1.66 -12.23 -20.59
C SER A 181 -3.02 -12.01 -19.92
N PRO A 182 -3.14 -12.26 -18.62
CA PRO A 182 -4.41 -12.09 -17.95
C PRO A 182 -4.64 -10.58 -17.93
N LYS A 183 -5.47 -10.07 -18.86
CA LYS A 183 -6.09 -8.76 -18.72
C LYS A 183 -7.03 -8.87 -17.52
N LEU A 184 -6.44 -8.84 -16.33
CA LEU A 184 -7.17 -8.76 -15.08
C LEU A 184 -7.89 -7.42 -15.12
N ASP A 185 -9.17 -7.45 -14.77
CA ASP A 185 -9.90 -6.25 -14.45
C ASP A 185 -9.32 -5.72 -13.13
N VAL A 186 -8.30 -4.85 -13.25
CA VAL A 186 -7.61 -4.26 -12.11
C VAL A 186 -8.21 -2.88 -11.86
N PRO A 187 -8.87 -2.67 -10.70
CA PRO A 187 -9.44 -1.38 -10.37
C PRO A 187 -8.37 -0.28 -10.38
N GLY A 188 -8.64 0.79 -11.13
CA GLY A 188 -7.79 1.99 -11.20
C GLY A 188 -6.67 1.94 -12.22
N LEU A 189 -6.55 0.87 -13.02
CA LEU A 189 -5.64 0.81 -14.16
C LEU A 189 -6.40 1.00 -15.47
N ASP A 190 -6.16 2.12 -16.13
CA ASP A 190 -6.70 2.36 -17.47
C ASP A 190 -5.84 1.62 -18.50
N TRP A 191 -6.42 0.58 -19.11
CA TRP A 191 -5.78 -0.19 -20.18
C TRP A 191 -5.74 0.60 -21.48
N SER A 192 -4.73 1.48 -21.59
CA SER A 192 -4.37 2.17 -22.82
C SER A 192 -3.25 1.45 -23.55
N LEU A 193 -3.02 1.81 -24.82
CA LEU A 193 -1.87 1.32 -25.59
C LEU A 193 -0.55 1.64 -24.88
N GLU A 194 -0.43 2.80 -24.23
CA GLU A 194 0.75 3.19 -23.46
C GLU A 194 0.99 2.28 -22.25
N THR A 195 -0.07 1.97 -21.50
CA THR A 195 -0.02 1.05 -20.35
C THR A 195 0.42 -0.36 -20.79
N GLU A 196 -0.07 -0.83 -21.95
CA GLU A 196 0.36 -2.11 -22.53
C GLU A 196 1.86 -2.11 -22.90
N HIS A 197 2.37 -1.03 -23.51
CA HIS A 197 3.79 -0.89 -23.82
C HIS A 197 4.66 -0.81 -22.55
N GLU A 198 4.21 -0.11 -21.51
CA GLU A 198 4.92 -0.08 -20.22
C GLU A 198 4.95 -1.47 -19.58
N LEU A 199 3.83 -2.22 -19.62
CA LEU A 199 3.80 -3.60 -19.13
C LEU A 199 4.82 -4.49 -19.86
N LEU A 200 4.89 -4.38 -21.20
CA LEU A 200 5.86 -5.13 -22.00
C LEU A 200 7.30 -4.77 -21.61
N ARG A 201 7.61 -3.48 -21.42
CA ARG A 201 8.93 -3.03 -20.95
C ARG A 201 9.28 -3.59 -19.57
N VAL A 202 8.32 -3.62 -18.64
CA VAL A 202 8.52 -4.22 -17.30
C VAL A 202 8.75 -5.74 -17.42
N LEU A 203 7.98 -6.44 -18.24
CA LEU A 203 8.13 -7.88 -18.49
C LEU A 203 9.50 -8.23 -19.08
N GLU A 204 9.97 -7.47 -20.07
CA GLU A 204 11.28 -7.67 -20.69
C GLU A 204 12.40 -7.47 -19.66
N ARG A 205 12.33 -6.39 -18.88
CA ARG A 205 13.29 -6.09 -17.81
C ARG A 205 13.35 -7.22 -16.77
N ARG A 206 12.18 -7.69 -16.32
CA ARG A 206 12.05 -8.79 -15.37
C ARG A 206 12.63 -10.09 -15.92
N SER A 207 12.29 -10.43 -17.16
CA SER A 207 12.79 -11.61 -17.87
C SER A 207 14.32 -11.58 -18.03
N ALA A 208 14.88 -10.41 -18.38
CA ALA A 208 16.32 -10.22 -18.47
C ALA A 208 17.01 -10.39 -17.11
N ARG A 209 16.44 -9.81 -16.04
CA ARG A 209 16.95 -9.95 -14.66
C ARG A 209 16.95 -11.41 -14.21
N ARG A 210 15.86 -12.15 -14.47
CA ARG A 210 15.78 -13.58 -14.16
C ARG A 210 16.83 -14.41 -14.89
N ARG A 211 17.02 -14.19 -16.20
CA ARG A 211 18.08 -14.86 -16.99
C ARG A 211 19.47 -14.58 -16.43
N SER A 212 19.76 -13.31 -16.11
CA SER A 212 21.04 -12.91 -15.52
C SER A 212 21.28 -13.60 -14.17
N PHE A 213 20.26 -13.62 -13.31
CA PHE A 213 20.32 -14.29 -12.01
C PHE A 213 20.59 -15.79 -12.12
N LEU A 214 19.86 -16.49 -12.99
CA LEU A 214 20.07 -17.93 -13.24
C LEU A 214 21.45 -18.21 -13.83
N HIS A 215 21.94 -17.34 -14.71
CA HIS A 215 23.30 -17.44 -15.25
C HIS A 215 24.36 -17.31 -14.15
N GLN A 216 24.23 -16.32 -13.26
CA GLN A 216 25.11 -16.14 -12.12
C GLN A 216 25.07 -17.36 -11.18
N GLN A 217 23.88 -17.84 -10.83
CA GLN A 217 23.74 -19.05 -10.00
C GLN A 217 24.44 -20.26 -10.62
N ARG A 218 24.26 -20.46 -11.93
CA ARG A 218 24.97 -21.53 -12.65
C ARG A 218 26.48 -21.36 -12.57
N GLN A 219 27.00 -20.15 -12.76
CA GLN A 219 28.44 -19.88 -12.66
C GLN A 219 28.98 -20.19 -11.26
N PHE A 220 28.26 -19.79 -10.20
CA PHE A 220 28.64 -20.12 -8.83
C PHE A 220 28.69 -21.64 -8.60
N LEU A 221 27.66 -22.37 -9.04
CA LEU A 221 27.63 -23.83 -8.90
C LEU A 221 28.76 -24.53 -9.68
N MET A 222 29.12 -24.04 -10.86
CA MET A 222 30.24 -24.61 -11.65
C MET A 222 31.60 -24.35 -10.96
N GLN A 223 31.78 -23.17 -10.36
CA GLN A 223 32.97 -22.84 -9.58
C GLN A 223 33.12 -23.77 -8.36
N ASP A 224 32.02 -24.02 -7.64
CA ASP A 224 32.00 -24.89 -6.46
C ASP A 224 32.32 -26.36 -6.80
N LEU A 225 31.92 -26.82 -7.98
CA LEU A 225 32.18 -28.19 -8.46
C LEU A 225 33.59 -28.39 -9.05
N GLY A 226 34.43 -27.33 -9.09
CA GLY A 226 35.77 -27.40 -9.68
C GLY A 226 35.77 -27.60 -11.20
N MET A 227 34.62 -27.44 -11.86
CA MET A 227 34.49 -27.53 -13.32
C MET A 227 34.61 -26.12 -13.89
N ARG A 228 35.80 -25.76 -14.37
CA ARG A 228 36.05 -24.54 -15.15
C ARG A 228 35.99 -24.82 -16.64
#